data_AF-A0A0H2ZTU0-F1
#
_entry.id   AF-A0A0H2ZTU0-F1
#
_cell.length_a   1.000
_cell.length_b   1.000
_cell.length_c   1.000
_cell.angle_alpha   90.00
_cell.angle_beta   90.00
_cell.angle_gamma   90.00
#
_symmetry.space_group_name_H-M   'P 1'
#
loop_
_entity.id
_entity.type
_entity.pdbx_description
1 polymer ?
#
loop_
_entity_poly.entity_id
_entity_poly.type
_entity_poly.pdbx_seq_one_letter_code
_entity_poly.pdbx_strand_id
1 'polypeptide(L)' 'MSTRNNTPTPEYESLRSAAARTGYSVFTFREKIASGELPAYRISDKPGSVMRVKIADVNALLRPVMPAEIAASR' A
#
# COMPACT_ATOMS: atom_id res chain seq x y z
N MET A 1 -9.85 34.22 -5.77
CA MET A 1 -10.33 33.02 -5.04
C MET A 1 -9.76 31.79 -5.73
N SER A 2 -8.73 31.16 -5.17
CA SER A 2 -8.20 29.89 -5.72
C SER A 2 -8.99 28.73 -5.16
N THR A 3 -9.76 28.06 -6.01
CA THR A 3 -10.43 26.80 -5.66
C THR A 3 -9.37 25.73 -5.46
N ARG A 4 -9.19 25.24 -4.23
CA ARG A 4 -8.43 24.03 -3.98
C ARG A 4 -9.17 22.89 -4.67
N ASN A 5 -8.66 22.43 -5.82
CA ASN A 5 -9.14 21.22 -6.47
C ASN A 5 -8.82 20.05 -5.54
N ASN A 6 -9.82 19.63 -4.77
CA ASN A 6 -9.72 18.49 -3.87
C ASN A 6 -9.88 17.23 -4.72
N THR A 7 -8.87 16.90 -5.53
CA THR A 7 -8.87 15.65 -6.29
C THR A 7 -8.93 14.50 -5.30
N PRO A 8 -9.98 13.66 -5.31
CA PRO A 8 -10.08 12.56 -4.38
C PRO A 8 -8.88 11.64 -4.59
N THR A 9 -8.11 11.42 -3.51
CA THR A 9 -6.98 10.49 -3.53
C THR A 9 -7.52 9.12 -3.94
N PRO A 10 -6.95 8.48 -4.98
CA PRO A 10 -7.41 7.17 -5.41
C PRO A 10 -7.39 6.18 -4.24
N GLU A 11 -8.50 5.49 -3.97
CA GLU A 11 -8.54 4.50 -2.88
C GLU A 11 -7.62 3.30 -3.18
N TYR A 12 -7.48 2.99 -4.47
CA TYR A 12 -6.71 1.86 -4.98
C TYR A 12 -5.55 2.32 -5.86
N GLU A 13 -4.38 1.72 -5.65
CA GLU A 13 -3.19 1.95 -6.47
C GLU A 13 -2.64 0.66 -7.08
N SER A 14 -1.75 0.79 -8.06
CA SER A 14 -1.02 -0.35 -8.63
C SER A 14 0.17 -0.72 -7.74
N LEU A 15 0.66 -1.96 -7.85
CA LEU A 15 1.87 -2.37 -7.10
C LEU A 15 3.10 -1.51 -7.43
N ARG A 16 3.20 -1.02 -8.67
CA ARG A 16 4.30 -0.14 -9.09
C ARG A 16 4.21 1.24 -8.44
N SER A 17 2.98 1.77 -8.29
CA SER A 17 2.73 3.02 -7.56
C SER A 17 3.06 2.87 -6.09
N ALA A 18 2.58 1.80 -5.46
CA ALA A 18 2.88 1.49 -4.06
C ALA A 18 4.40 1.39 -3.84
N ALA A 19 5.10 0.67 -4.71
CA ALA A 19 6.57 0.53 -4.67
C ALA A 19 7.29 1.87 -4.78
N ALA A 20 6.89 2.73 -5.72
CA ALA A 20 7.47 4.06 -5.87
C ALA A 20 7.23 4.94 -4.63
N ARG A 21 6.07 4.81 -3.99
CA ARG A 21 5.68 5.61 -2.82
C ARG A 21 6.37 5.17 -1.53
N THR A 22 6.49 3.86 -1.30
CA THR A 22 7.03 3.32 -0.04
C THR A 22 8.51 2.98 -0.11
N GLY A 23 9.11 2.93 -1.31
CA GLY A 23 10.49 2.50 -1.53
C GLY A 23 10.70 0.99 -1.43
N TYR A 24 9.63 0.20 -1.30
CA TYR A 24 9.70 -1.27 -1.33
C TYR A 24 9.60 -1.80 -2.75
N SER A 25 10.10 -3.01 -2.99
CA SER A 25 9.99 -3.63 -4.30
C SER A 25 8.57 -4.14 -4.59
N VAL A 26 8.19 -4.18 -5.87
CA VAL A 26 6.95 -4.87 -6.30
C VAL A 26 6.96 -6.34 -5.88
N PHE A 27 8.14 -6.96 -5.84
CA PHE A 27 8.32 -8.34 -5.41
C PHE A 27 7.91 -8.53 -3.94
N THR A 28 8.34 -7.65 -3.05
CA THR A 28 7.94 -7.64 -1.62
C THR A 28 6.43 -7.59 -1.47
N PHE A 29 5.74 -6.73 -2.23
CA PHE A 29 4.28 -6.68 -2.18
C PHE A 29 3.63 -7.95 -2.71
N ARG A 30 4.18 -8.56 -3.76
CA ARG A 30 3.68 -9.86 -4.27
C ARG A 30 3.82 -10.97 -3.24
N GLU A 31 4.93 -11.01 -2.51
CA GLU A 31 5.12 -11.96 -1.40
C GLU A 31 4.06 -11.76 -0.31
N LYS A 32 3.80 -10.50 0.08
CA LYS A 32 2.77 -10.19 1.08
C LYS A 32 1.35 -10.52 0.62
N ILE A 33 1.08 -10.41 -0.68
CA ILE A 33 -0.20 -10.85 -1.24
C ILE A 33 -0.29 -12.38 -1.22
N ALA A 34 0.78 -13.08 -1.61
CA ALA A 34 0.84 -14.53 -1.61
C ALA A 34 0.73 -15.13 -0.19
N SER A 35 1.28 -14.45 0.82
CA SER A 35 1.14 -14.84 2.23
C SER A 35 -0.22 -14.48 2.84
N GLY A 36 -1.06 -13.73 2.13
CA GLY A 36 -2.36 -13.27 2.61
C GLY A 36 -2.30 -12.07 3.56
N GLU A 37 -1.12 -11.48 3.76
CA GLU A 37 -0.93 -10.29 4.61
C GLU A 37 -1.38 -8.98 3.95
N LEU A 38 -1.43 -8.94 2.61
CA LEU A 38 -1.87 -7.77 1.84
C LEU A 38 -3.03 -8.15 0.91
N PRO A 39 -4.24 -7.61 1.14
CA PRO A 39 -5.35 -7.78 0.21
C PRO A 39 -5.04 -7.14 -1.15
N ALA A 40 -5.26 -7.91 -2.21
CA ALA A 40 -5.18 -7.42 -3.58
C ALA A 40 -6.42 -7.81 -4.37
N TYR A 41 -6.81 -6.91 -5.28
CA TYR A 41 -8.03 -6.99 -6.05
C TYR A 41 -7.69 -6.99 -7.53
N ARG A 42 -8.40 -7.81 -8.31
CA ARG A 42 -8.28 -7.89 -9.77
C ARG A 42 -9.67 -7.95 -10.38
N ILE A 43 -9.80 -7.46 -11.61
CA ILE A 43 -11.08 -7.47 -12.34
C ILE A 43 -11.31 -8.82 -13.05
N SER A 44 -10.23 -9.53 -13.39
CA SER A 44 -10.31 -10.81 -14.11
C SER A 44 -9.38 -11.83 -13.47
N ASP A 45 -9.78 -13.10 -13.52
CA ASP A 45 -8.98 -14.24 -13.07
C ASP A 45 -7.93 -14.70 -14.08
N LYS A 46 -7.83 -14.03 -15.25
CA LYS A 46 -6.82 -14.34 -16.25
C LYS A 46 -5.41 -14.17 -15.66
N PRO A 47 -4.48 -15.09 -15.93
CA PRO A 47 -3.07 -14.91 -15.61
C PRO A 47 -2.55 -13.57 -16.17
N GLY A 48 -1.84 -12.81 -15.35
CA GLY A 48 -1.31 -11.49 -15.74
C GLY A 48 -2.29 -10.32 -15.61
N SER A 49 -3.52 -10.55 -15.14
CA SER A 49 -4.46 -9.46 -14.85
C SER A 49 -3.88 -8.46 -13.85
N VAL A 50 -4.09 -7.17 -14.11
CA VAL A 50 -3.56 -6.10 -13.27
C VAL A 50 -4.16 -6.17 -11.87
N MET A 51 -3.29 -6.19 -10.87
CA MET A 51 -3.66 -6.19 -9.46
C MET A 51 -3.68 -4.76 -8.93
N ARG A 52 -4.66 -4.47 -8.09
CA ARG A 52 -4.82 -3.22 -7.34
C ARG A 52 -4.81 -3.52 -5.85
N VAL A 53 -4.20 -2.63 -5.09
CA VAL A 53 -4.15 -2.70 -3.62
C VAL A 53 -4.73 -1.41 -3.06
N LYS A 54 -5.37 -1.48 -1.90
CA LYS A 54 -5.81 -0.28 -1.19
C LYS A 54 -4.60 0.44 -0.63
N ILE A 55 -4.58 1.77 -0.73
CA ILE A 55 -3.49 2.58 -0.15
C ILE A 55 -3.41 2.38 1.37
N ALA A 56 -4.57 2.31 2.03
CA ALA A 56 -4.67 2.11 3.48
C ALA A 56 -4.02 0.80 3.94
N ASP A 57 -4.26 -0.31 3.23
CA ASP A 57 -3.70 -1.62 3.57
C ASP A 57 -2.18 -1.64 3.39
N VAL A 58 -1.67 -1.00 2.33
CA VAL A 58 -0.23 -0.84 2.13
C VAL A 58 0.40 -0.05 3.28
N ASN A 59 -0.26 1.02 3.75
CA ASN A 59 0.24 1.80 4.88
C ASN A 59 0.18 1.03 6.19
N ALA A 60 -0.85 0.21 6.40
CA ALA A 60 -1.00 -0.62 7.59
C ALA A 60 0.08 -1.73 7.70
N LEU A 61 0.72 -2.11 6.58
CA LEU A 61 1.88 -3.00 6.61
C LEU A 61 3.12 -2.35 7.24
N LEU A 62 3.22 -1.03 7.19
CA LEU A 62 4.36 -0.30 7.71
C LEU A 62 4.26 -0.21 9.23
N ARG A 63 5.23 -0.80 9.92
CA ARG A 63 5.30 -0.78 11.37
C ARG A 63 6.45 0.12 11.84
N PRO A 64 6.27 0.89 12.92
CA PRO A 64 7.35 1.69 13.47
C PRO A 64 8.45 0.76 14.01
N VAL A 65 9.71 1.09 13.72
CA VAL A 65 10.89 0.34 14.21
C VAL A 65 11.11 0.57 15.71
N MET A 66 10.76 1.76 16.20
CA MET A 66 10.72 2.06 17.64
C MET A 66 9.27 2.01 18.12
N PRO A 67 8.90 1.02 18.95
CA PRO A 67 7.60 1.00 19.60
C PRO A 67 7.40 2.26 20.43
N ALA A 68 6.20 2.84 20.39
CA ALA A 68 5.86 4.05 21.14
C ALA A 68 6.12 3.91 22.65
N GLU A 69 6.07 2.69 23.18
CA GLU A 69 6.38 2.37 24.58
C GLU A 69 7.83 2.69 24.98
N ILE A 70 8.80 2.54 24.06
CA ILE A 70 10.22 2.84 24.35
C ILE A 70 10.45 4.36 24.39
N ALA A 71 9.70 5.13 23.60
CA ALA A 71 9.81 6.59 23.56
C ALA A 71 9.30 7.28 24.83
N ALA A 72 8.36 6.66 25.56
CA ALA A 72 7.80 7.21 26.80
C ALA A 72 8.73 7.04 28.03
N SER A 73 9.82 6.26 27.89
CA SER A 73 10.76 5.94 28.98
C SER A 73 12.11 6.69 28.89
N ARG A 74 12.23 7.70 28.02
CA ARG A 74 13.44 8.53 27.86
C ARG A 74 13.16 9.98 28.21
#